data_AF-A0A317DX75-F1
#
_entry.id   AF-A0A317DX75-F1
#
_cell.length_a   1.000
_cell.length_b   1.000
_cell.length_c   1.000
_cell.angle_alpha   90.00
_cell.angle_beta   90.00
_cell.angle_gamma   90.00
#
_symmetry.space_group_name_H-M   'P 1'
#
loop_
_entity.id
_entity.type
_entity.pdbx_description
1 polymer ?
#
loop_
_entity_poly.entity_id
_entity_poly.type
_entity_poly.pdbx_seq_one_letter_code
_entity_poly.pdbx_strand_id
1 'polypeptide(L)'
;MPSTDWRFSVADAFHADFYIEDDPESRPGIEWLIDVARGPECVKVLVRGVFADDLGPETRADHRYQAQTCIAFLADMIEDGWTPREGERFLIEIHEPD
;
A
#
# COMPACT_ATOMS: atom_id res chain seq x y z
N MET A 1 17.60 -16.88 -1.91
CA MET A 1 16.82 -15.92 -1.10
C MET A 1 15.79 -16.75 -0.35
N PRO A 2 15.70 -16.69 0.99
CA PRO A 2 14.65 -17.41 1.69
C PRO A 2 13.32 -16.86 1.18
N SER A 3 12.47 -17.72 0.64
CA SER A 3 11.10 -17.34 0.31
C SER A 3 10.42 -16.92 1.59
N THR A 4 10.11 -15.64 1.73
CA THR A 4 9.16 -15.17 2.72
C THR A 4 7.85 -15.91 2.42
N ASP A 5 7.43 -16.81 3.31
CA ASP A 5 6.17 -17.61 3.22
C ASP A 5 4.89 -16.73 3.26
N TRP A 6 5.07 -15.42 3.07
CA TRP A 6 4.03 -14.41 3.10
C TRP A 6 3.37 -14.31 1.73
N ARG A 7 2.05 -14.23 1.75
CA ARG A 7 1.19 -14.04 0.58
C ARG A 7 0.39 -12.78 0.78
N PHE A 8 0.20 -12.03 -0.30
CA PHE A 8 -0.54 -10.77 -0.31
C PHE A 8 -1.67 -10.85 -1.32
N SER A 9 -2.83 -10.31 -0.97
CA SER A 9 -3.93 -10.10 -1.90
C SER A 9 -4.71 -8.85 -1.56
N VAL A 10 -5.16 -8.11 -2.57
CA VAL A 10 -6.08 -6.99 -2.38
C VAL A 10 -7.45 -7.53 -2.01
N ALA A 11 -7.96 -7.12 -0.85
CA ALA A 11 -9.30 -7.44 -0.37
C ALA A 11 -10.32 -6.37 -0.73
N ASP A 12 -9.92 -5.10 -0.69
CA ASP A 12 -10.77 -3.95 -1.05
C ASP A 12 -9.93 -2.72 -1.44
N ALA A 13 -10.55 -1.74 -2.08
CA ALA A 13 -9.92 -0.48 -2.47
C ALA A 13 -10.91 0.69 -2.39
N PHE A 14 -10.46 1.82 -1.82
CA PHE A 14 -11.26 3.04 -1.68
C PHE A 14 -10.52 4.26 -2.22
N HIS A 15 -11.07 4.86 -3.29
CA HIS A 15 -10.54 6.07 -3.92
C HIS A 15 -11.11 7.32 -3.24
N ALA A 16 -10.24 8.25 -2.83
CA ALA A 16 -10.63 9.54 -2.26
C ALA A 16 -9.51 10.57 -2.33
N ASP A 17 -9.85 11.81 -1.98
CA ASP A 17 -8.88 12.82 -1.58
C ASP A 17 -8.68 12.72 -0.06
N PHE A 18 -7.43 12.52 0.36
CA PHE A 18 -7.07 12.29 1.75
C PHE A 18 -6.36 13.49 2.35
N TYR A 19 -6.86 13.98 3.48
CA TYR A 19 -6.14 14.95 4.29
C TYR A 19 -4.89 14.31 4.90
N ILE A 20 -3.74 14.98 4.75
CA ILE A 20 -2.45 14.57 5.32
C ILE A 20 -2.16 15.50 6.49
N GLU A 21 -1.87 14.97 7.68
CA GLU A 21 -1.72 15.83 8.87
C GLU A 21 -0.45 16.70 8.81
N ASP A 22 0.60 16.19 8.16
CA ASP A 22 1.91 16.85 8.04
C ASP A 22 2.05 17.74 6.79
N ASP A 23 1.08 17.70 5.88
CA ASP A 23 1.01 18.52 4.66
C ASP A 23 -0.40 19.13 4.58
N PRO A 24 -0.57 20.47 4.67
CA PRO A 24 -1.89 21.09 4.85
C PRO A 24 -2.89 20.93 3.69
N GLU A 25 -2.59 20.09 2.69
CA GLU A 25 -3.41 19.86 1.52
C GLU A 25 -3.95 18.42 1.44
N SER A 26 -5.20 18.30 0.97
CA SER A 26 -5.76 16.99 0.63
C SER A 26 -5.12 16.48 -0.66
N ARG A 27 -4.64 15.24 -0.66
CA ARG A 27 -4.03 14.62 -1.84
C ARG A 27 -4.87 13.46 -2.37
N PRO A 28 -5.05 13.34 -3.69
CA PRO A 28 -5.75 12.22 -4.28
C PRO A 28 -4.98 10.92 -4.02
N GLY A 29 -5.70 9.83 -3.80
CA GLY A 29 -5.07 8.53 -3.61
C GLY A 29 -6.06 7.38 -3.53
N ILE A 30 -5.54 6.24 -3.12
CA ILE A 30 -6.33 5.03 -2.88
C ILE A 30 -5.91 4.41 -1.56
N GLU A 31 -6.89 4.04 -0.76
CA GLU A 31 -6.69 3.18 0.39
C GLU A 31 -6.96 1.73 0.03
N TRP A 32 -5.95 0.88 0.21
CA TRP A 32 -5.98 -0.54 -0.12
C TRP A 32 -6.10 -1.36 1.16
N LEU A 33 -7.11 -2.21 1.23
CA LEU A 33 -7.21 -3.24 2.24
C LEU A 33 -6.49 -4.48 1.70
N ILE A 34 -5.39 -4.88 2.32
CA ILE A 34 -4.53 -5.97 1.88
C ILE A 34 -4.62 -7.11 2.90
N ASP A 35 -4.97 -8.30 2.42
CA ASP A 35 -4.80 -9.54 3.17
C ASP A 35 -3.32 -9.93 3.15
N VAL A 36 -2.72 -10.06 4.33
CA VAL A 36 -1.34 -10.49 4.54
C VAL A 36 -1.36 -11.82 5.28
N ALA A 37 -0.95 -12.89 4.60
CA ALA A 37 -1.13 -14.26 5.09
C ALA A 37 0.17 -15.04 5.17
N ARG A 38 0.33 -15.83 6.24
CA ARG A 38 1.42 -16.81 6.43
C ARG A 38 0.85 -18.09 7.02
N GLY A 39 0.87 -19.18 6.25
CA GLY A 39 0.22 -20.42 6.66
C GLY A 39 -1.28 -20.21 6.97
N PRO A 40 -1.76 -20.54 8.19
CA PRO A 40 -3.15 -20.32 8.61
C PRO A 40 -3.44 -18.91 9.11
N GLU A 41 -2.40 -18.09 9.36
CA GLU A 41 -2.55 -16.72 9.79
C GLU A 41 -2.86 -15.83 8.59
N CYS A 42 -3.88 -14.98 8.73
CA CYS A 42 -4.24 -13.96 7.76
C CYS A 42 -4.72 -12.73 8.53
N VAL A 43 -4.09 -11.60 8.31
CA VAL A 43 -4.48 -10.30 8.88
C VAL A 43 -4.75 -9.30 7.78
N LYS A 44 -5.58 -8.31 8.09
CA LYS A 44 -5.88 -7.20 7.19
C LYS A 44 -5.09 -5.96 7.56
N VAL A 45 -4.39 -5.41 6.58
CA VAL A 45 -3.59 -4.19 6.72
C VAL A 45 -4.10 -3.16 5.73
N LEU A 46 -4.26 -1.92 6.18
CA LEU A 46 -4.64 -0.80 5.34
C LEU A 46 -3.39 -0.04 4.88
N VAL A 47 -3.25 0.15 3.57
CA VAL A 47 -2.19 0.99 3.00
C VAL A 47 -2.86 2.09 2.18
N ARG A 48 -2.70 3.33 2.61
CA ARG A 48 -3.11 4.51 1.86
C ARG A 48 -1.96 4.96 0.98
N GLY A 49 -2.10 4.81 -0.32
CA GLY A 49 -1.18 5.37 -1.31
C GLY A 49 -1.72 6.69 -1.83
N VAL A 50 -1.10 7.80 -1.46
CA VAL A 50 -1.39 9.11 -2.06
C VAL A 50 -0.49 9.36 -3.25
N PHE A 51 -0.99 10.09 -4.25
CA PHE A 51 -0.26 10.36 -5.48
C PHE A 51 0.72 11.52 -5.27
N ALA A 52 1.98 11.30 -5.62
CA ALA A 52 2.98 12.34 -5.71
C ALA A 52 2.66 13.35 -6.82
N ASP A 53 3.29 14.52 -6.76
CA ASP A 53 3.10 15.58 -7.77
C ASP A 53 3.73 15.22 -9.12
N ASP A 54 4.68 14.29 -9.12
CA ASP A 54 5.37 13.79 -10.31
C ASP A 54 4.57 12.69 -11.05
N LEU A 55 3.48 12.18 -10.46
CA LEU A 55 2.72 11.06 -11.00
C LEU A 55 2.03 11.43 -12.31
N GLY A 56 2.42 10.76 -13.38
CA GLY A 56 1.87 10.92 -14.72
C GLY A 56 0.43 10.40 -14.84
N PRO A 57 -0.33 10.86 -15.84
CA PRO A 57 -1.72 10.46 -16.03
C PRO A 57 -1.88 8.96 -16.32
N GLU A 58 -0.90 8.33 -16.96
CA GLU A 58 -0.92 6.88 -17.26
C GLU A 58 -0.78 6.07 -15.98
N THR A 59 0.24 6.36 -15.18
CA THR A 59 0.50 5.71 -13.89
C THR A 59 -0.59 5.99 -12.86
N ARG A 60 -1.19 7.18 -12.89
CA ARG A 60 -2.38 7.50 -12.09
C ARG A 60 -3.61 6.65 -12.44
N ALA A 61 -3.74 6.21 -13.68
CA ALA A 61 -4.80 5.30 -14.10
C ALA A 61 -4.44 3.82 -13.89
N ASP A 62 -3.19 3.50 -13.59
CA ASP A 62 -2.71 2.13 -13.37
C ASP A 62 -2.93 1.69 -11.91
N HIS A 63 -4.14 1.23 -11.63
CA HIS A 63 -4.49 0.67 -10.32
C HIS A 63 -3.69 -0.59 -9.97
N ARG A 64 -3.19 -1.33 -10.97
CA ARG A 64 -2.38 -2.52 -10.72
C ARG A 64 -1.01 -2.10 -10.20
N TYR A 65 -0.38 -1.14 -10.83
CA TYR A 65 0.87 -0.54 -10.35
C TYR A 65 0.71 -0.04 -8.92
N GLN A 66 -0.33 0.77 -8.66
CA GLN A 66 -0.58 1.35 -7.34
C GLN A 66 -0.75 0.28 -6.23
N ALA A 67 -1.52 -0.78 -6.51
CA ALA A 67 -1.66 -1.91 -5.60
C ALA A 67 -0.34 -2.68 -5.40
N GLN A 68 0.43 -2.87 -6.47
CA GLN A 68 1.73 -3.54 -6.42
C GLN A 68 2.74 -2.73 -5.58
N THR A 69 2.74 -1.40 -5.69
CA THR A 69 3.57 -0.52 -4.85
C THR A 69 3.21 -0.66 -3.37
N CYS A 70 1.91 -0.69 -3.04
CA CYS A 70 1.47 -0.90 -1.66
C CYS A 70 1.85 -2.28 -1.11
N ILE A 71 1.76 -3.33 -1.94
CA ILE A 71 2.17 -4.69 -1.57
C ILE A 71 3.70 -4.77 -1.41
N ALA A 72 4.47 -4.16 -2.31
CA ALA A 72 5.92 -4.12 -2.24
C ALA A 72 6.38 -3.44 -0.94
N PHE A 73 5.79 -2.29 -0.59
CA PHE A 73 6.03 -1.64 0.69
C PHE A 73 5.83 -2.58 1.90
N LEU A 74 4.73 -3.34 1.94
CA LEU A 74 4.49 -4.31 3.03
C LEU A 74 5.48 -5.48 3.00
N ALA A 75 5.89 -5.92 1.83
CA ALA A 75 6.90 -6.96 1.67
C ALA A 75 8.26 -6.51 2.21
N ASP A 76 8.69 -5.29 1.85
CA ASP A 76 9.94 -4.69 2.33
C ASP A 76 9.93 -4.54 3.86
N MET A 77 8.81 -4.08 4.44
CA MET A 77 8.66 -4.03 5.90
C MET A 77 8.84 -5.40 6.56
N ILE A 78 8.26 -6.45 5.98
CA ILE A 78 8.40 -7.82 6.50
C ILE A 78 9.85 -8.30 6.40
N GLU A 79 10.55 -7.96 5.32
CA GLU A 79 11.97 -8.26 5.15
C GLU A 79 12.83 -7.53 6.19
N ASP A 80 12.45 -6.31 6.56
CA ASP A 80 13.06 -5.51 7.63
C ASP A 80 12.69 -5.97 9.05
N GLY A 81 11.86 -6.99 9.18
CA GLY A 81 11.51 -7.63 10.46
C GLY A 81 10.22 -7.13 11.11
N TRP A 82 9.41 -6.32 10.42
CA TRP A 82 8.05 -6.02 10.86
C TRP A 82 7.19 -7.29 10.84
N THR A 83 6.31 -7.42 11.82
CA THR A 83 5.35 -8.53 11.93
C THR A 83 3.93 -7.97 11.79
N PRO A 84 3.18 -8.36 10.74
CA PRO A 84 1.83 -7.86 10.46
C PRO A 84 0.85 -8.08 11.62
N ARG A 85 0.03 -7.07 11.91
CA ARG A 85 -1.08 -7.16 12.87
C ARG A 85 -2.38 -6.61 12.28
N GLU A 86 -3.50 -7.18 12.74
CA GLU A 86 -4.83 -6.75 12.31
C GLU A 86 -5.08 -5.27 12.59
N GLY A 87 -5.55 -4.54 11.58
CA GLY A 87 -5.96 -3.14 11.71
C GLY A 87 -4.82 -2.13 11.66
N GLU A 88 -3.58 -2.55 11.38
CA GLU A 88 -2.48 -1.60 11.11
C GLU A 88 -2.77 -0.79 9.84
N ARG A 89 -2.38 0.49 9.87
CA ARG A 89 -2.57 1.44 8.78
C ARG A 89 -1.26 2.14 8.47
N PHE A 90 -0.94 2.22 7.18
CA PHE A 90 0.21 2.93 6.66
C PHE A 90 -0.22 4.00 5.64
N LEU A 91 0.59 5.05 5.55
CA LEU A 91 0.51 6.07 4.52
C LEU A 91 1.81 6.03 3.73
N ILE A 92 1.71 5.90 2.41
CA ILE A 92 2.84 6.00 1.49
C ILE A 92 2.52 7.00 0.38
N GLU A 93 3.57 7.57 -0.18
CA GLU A 93 3.49 8.36 -1.40
C GLU A 93 3.84 7.46 -2.60
N ILE A 94 3.02 7.50 -3.65
CA ILE A 94 3.21 6.76 -4.89
C ILE A 94 3.77 7.72 -5.93
N HIS A 95 5.00 7.46 -6.37
CA HIS A 95 5.70 8.18 -7.41
C HIS A 95 5.56 7.51 -8.77
N GLU A 96 5.91 8.27 -9.81
CA GLU A 96 6.16 7.71 -11.13
C GLU A 96 7.27 6.64 -11.05
N PRO A 97 7.12 5.48 -11.71
CA PRO A 97 8.19 4.49 -11.77
C PRO A 97 9.41 5.03 -12.53
N ASP A 98 10.61 4.76 -12.01
CA ASP A 98 11.90 5.08 -12.66
C ASP A 98 12.14 4.32 -13.98
#